data_AF-A0A0G3XBZ5-F1
#
_entry.id   AF-A0A0G3XBZ5-F1
#
_cell.length_a   1.000
_cell.length_b   1.000
_cell.length_c   1.000
_cell.angle_alpha   90.00
_cell.angle_beta   90.00
_cell.angle_gamma   90.00
#
_symmetry.space_group_name_H-M   'P 1'
#
loop_
_entity.id
_entity.type
_entity.pdbx_description
1 polymer ?
#
loop_
_entity_poly.entity_id
_entity_poly.type
_entity_poly.pdbx_seq_one_letter_code
_entity_poly.pdbx_strand_id
1 'polypeptide(L)'
;MVMRSGNRVPAFGPALMLAVLAAPVLVGMPAPAFAEDQPAARDRGLPSRDVDLRLTGTITGADHQSYKRVPFPVPEGVDRLVVAFDYDGREDKTVIDLGIEDMHGFRGASGGNKPHFTIARSDATPSYLAGPIDGGEWALALAIPNIRQGVTSRWRARIWFLHGAEAQMPPPPTEGRGPGWYRGDLHMHTGHSDASCDSDAGRRVPCPLFRTVEAAKARGLDFIAVTEHNTSSHANALFEVQDYFDRMLLIPGREITTFFGHFNVFGITSPIDYRITRGGPVTFDTIADRVHDLGGIVSINHPGLPSGEICMGCGWTMDGVDYAKADAIELVNGASLASADRDAEGIVSAIPFWTQRLSDGYTMAPLGGSDNHDPDGEGLRAVGTPLTVIEAADLTPQALFQGIREGRSFIVVDPSIAPLHVDFVAVADGQTAQMGGALRSTNPTVRLNPDVTAPAGSVIQFYRGEQRIAELALADAEKGVDVDLGAGFHPVHLRIRSAAGALLAIGNAVQIEIEARPDEAPLTR
;
A
#
# COMPACT_ATOMS: atom_id res chain seq x y z
N MET A 1 -110.07 0.82 38.05
CA MET A 1 -109.60 0.63 39.43
C MET A 1 -108.20 1.26 39.53
N VAL A 2 -108.16 2.58 39.76
CA VAL A 2 -107.40 3.30 40.83
C VAL A 2 -105.87 3.19 40.64
N MET A 3 -105.03 4.22 40.42
CA MET A 3 -105.05 5.70 40.45
C MET A 3 -103.79 6.22 39.69
N ARG A 4 -103.89 7.06 38.65
CA ARG A 4 -103.38 8.47 38.52
C ARG A 4 -102.87 9.11 39.84
N SER A 5 -101.79 9.90 39.91
CA SER A 5 -101.43 11.20 39.28
C SER A 5 -99.96 11.54 39.66
N GLY A 6 -99.11 12.33 38.99
CA GLY A 6 -99.28 13.51 38.15
C GLY A 6 -98.58 14.72 38.81
N ASN A 7 -97.51 15.26 38.20
CA ASN A 7 -97.33 16.71 38.03
C ASN A 7 -96.19 17.06 37.06
N ARG A 8 -96.53 17.94 36.11
CA ARG A 8 -95.67 18.65 35.14
C ARG A 8 -95.53 20.11 35.59
N VAL A 9 -94.37 20.73 35.36
CA VAL A 9 -94.20 22.19 35.08
C VAL A 9 -93.00 22.35 34.11
N PRO A 10 -92.98 23.35 33.18
CA PRO A 10 -92.37 23.21 31.86
C PRO A 10 -91.09 24.02 31.57
N ALA A 11 -90.42 23.57 30.49
CA ALA A 11 -89.68 24.27 29.42
C ALA A 11 -88.94 25.60 29.67
N PHE A 12 -87.64 25.62 29.32
CA PHE A 12 -87.01 26.59 28.40
C PHE A 12 -85.80 25.94 27.71
N GLY A 13 -85.72 26.02 26.38
CA GLY A 13 -84.55 25.60 25.58
C GLY A 13 -83.36 26.56 25.70
N PRO A 14 -82.19 26.24 25.12
CA PRO A 14 -82.04 26.37 23.67
C PRO A 14 -81.24 25.25 22.98
N ALA A 15 -81.27 25.30 21.65
CA ALA A 15 -80.66 24.37 20.71
C ALA A 15 -79.13 24.31 20.80
N LEU A 16 -78.54 23.12 20.60
CA LEU A 16 -77.14 22.96 20.24
C LEU A 16 -77.04 22.08 18.98
N MET A 17 -76.45 22.67 17.94
CA MET A 17 -76.15 22.06 16.65
C MET A 17 -75.33 20.77 16.79
N LEU A 18 -75.74 19.74 16.06
CA LEU A 18 -74.94 18.55 15.81
C LEU A 18 -73.84 18.90 14.78
N ALA A 19 -72.59 19.03 15.24
CA ALA A 19 -71.43 19.08 14.35
C ALA A 19 -70.79 17.70 14.29
N VAL A 20 -70.90 17.03 13.13
CA VAL A 20 -70.16 15.82 12.81
C VAL A 20 -68.72 16.24 12.50
N LEU A 21 -67.80 16.04 13.43
CA LEU A 21 -66.36 16.18 13.19
C LEU A 21 -65.81 14.85 12.68
N ALA A 22 -65.45 14.84 11.39
CA ALA A 22 -64.63 13.79 10.80
C ALA A 22 -63.24 13.79 11.44
N ALA A 23 -62.81 12.65 11.95
CA ALA A 23 -61.44 12.45 12.42
C ALA A 23 -60.47 12.43 11.22
N PRO A 24 -59.37 13.19 11.24
CA PRO A 24 -58.36 13.07 10.20
C PRO A 24 -57.60 11.76 10.39
N VAL A 25 -57.50 10.99 9.30
CA VAL A 25 -56.50 9.93 9.16
C VAL A 25 -55.14 10.59 9.26
N LEU A 26 -54.42 10.39 10.36
CA LEU A 26 -53.01 10.74 10.46
C LEU A 26 -52.24 9.83 9.50
N VAL A 27 -51.89 10.38 8.34
CA VAL A 27 -50.81 9.87 7.51
C VAL A 27 -49.54 9.99 8.36
N GLY A 28 -48.95 8.86 8.73
CA GLY A 28 -47.71 8.83 9.51
C GLY A 28 -46.62 9.62 8.80
N MET A 29 -46.08 10.64 9.48
CA MET A 29 -44.88 11.30 9.01
C MET A 29 -43.73 10.28 8.98
N PRO A 30 -42.86 10.29 7.95
CA PRO A 30 -41.65 9.49 8.00
C PRO A 30 -40.83 9.87 9.23
N ALA A 31 -40.29 8.89 9.93
CA ALA A 31 -39.39 9.12 11.05
C ALA A 31 -38.26 10.07 10.60
N PRO A 32 -37.84 11.06 11.43
CA PRO A 32 -36.75 11.93 11.06
C PRO A 32 -35.49 11.07 10.82
N ALA A 33 -34.85 11.29 9.68
CA ALA A 33 -33.61 10.62 9.31
C ALA A 33 -32.56 10.76 10.44
N PHE A 34 -31.64 9.79 10.54
CA PHE A 34 -30.41 9.99 11.31
C PHE A 34 -29.77 11.30 10.80
N ALA A 35 -29.50 12.25 11.70
CA ALA A 35 -28.76 13.44 11.32
C ALA A 35 -27.38 12.99 10.81
N GLU A 36 -27.03 13.36 9.57
CA GLU A 36 -25.69 13.16 9.02
C GLU A 36 -24.71 14.18 9.63
N ASP A 37 -24.52 14.16 10.95
CA ASP A 37 -23.60 15.09 11.59
C ASP A 37 -22.15 14.55 11.57
N GLN A 38 -21.35 15.21 10.72
CA GLN A 38 -19.89 15.20 10.54
C GLN A 38 -19.19 13.85 10.29
N PRO A 39 -19.25 13.34 9.04
CA PRO A 39 -18.64 12.05 8.66
C PRO A 39 -17.11 12.04 8.49
N ALA A 40 -16.46 13.16 8.15
CA ALA A 40 -15.12 13.11 7.56
C ALA A 40 -14.00 12.49 8.44
N ALA A 41 -14.03 12.70 9.77
CA ALA A 41 -13.00 12.16 10.65
C ALA A 41 -13.27 10.72 11.12
N ARG A 42 -14.55 10.33 11.24
CA ARG A 42 -14.97 8.98 11.67
C ARG A 42 -14.99 7.97 10.52
N ASP A 43 -15.07 8.48 9.30
CA ASP A 43 -15.08 7.68 8.07
C ASP A 43 -13.70 7.56 7.42
N ARG A 44 -12.67 8.20 7.99
CA ARG A 44 -11.27 7.97 7.59
C ARG A 44 -10.93 6.49 7.80
N GLY A 45 -10.29 5.85 6.81
CA GLY A 45 -9.92 4.43 6.89
C GLY A 45 -11.02 3.46 6.47
N LEU A 46 -12.18 3.96 6.00
CA LEU A 46 -13.25 3.12 5.46
C LEU A 46 -13.09 2.93 3.94
N PRO A 47 -13.58 1.81 3.38
CA PRO A 47 -13.63 1.60 1.93
C PRO A 47 -14.36 2.73 1.21
N SER A 48 -13.85 3.13 0.03
CA SER A 48 -14.42 4.22 -0.77
C SER A 48 -15.69 3.84 -1.53
N ARG A 49 -16.02 2.55 -1.61
CA ARG A 49 -17.23 2.02 -2.26
C ARG A 49 -18.43 1.92 -1.32
N ASP A 50 -19.59 1.69 -1.91
CA ASP A 50 -20.83 1.47 -1.19
C ASP A 50 -20.74 0.30 -0.20
N VAL A 51 -21.49 0.45 0.90
CA VAL A 51 -21.60 -0.55 1.97
C VAL A 51 -22.41 -1.77 1.53
N ASP A 52 -21.96 -2.96 1.90
CA ASP A 52 -22.61 -4.22 1.53
C ASP A 52 -23.83 -4.52 2.42
N LEU A 53 -23.72 -4.22 3.72
CA LEU A 53 -24.79 -4.44 4.68
C LEU A 53 -24.94 -3.29 5.68
N ARG A 54 -26.19 -2.84 5.87
CA ARG A 54 -26.57 -1.85 6.88
C ARG A 54 -27.46 -2.49 7.93
N LEU A 55 -27.04 -2.41 9.18
CA LEU A 55 -27.85 -2.79 10.33
C LEU A 55 -28.24 -1.54 11.10
N THR A 56 -29.47 -1.49 11.58
CA THR A 56 -29.96 -0.38 12.40
C THR A 56 -30.83 -0.90 13.53
N GLY A 57 -30.86 -0.19 14.64
CA GLY A 57 -31.79 -0.49 15.72
C GLY A 57 -31.84 0.61 16.75
N THR A 58 -32.53 0.33 17.84
CA THR A 58 -32.72 1.26 18.96
C THR A 58 -32.41 0.59 20.29
N ILE A 59 -31.87 1.38 21.20
CA ILE A 59 -31.79 1.05 22.62
C ILE A 59 -32.55 2.11 23.43
N THR A 60 -33.03 1.72 24.59
CA THR A 60 -33.80 2.55 25.52
C THR A 60 -33.21 2.46 26.91
N GLY A 61 -33.66 3.31 27.84
CA GLY A 61 -33.29 3.21 29.25
C GLY A 61 -33.46 1.82 29.89
N ALA A 62 -34.32 0.96 29.35
CA ALA A 62 -34.49 -0.42 29.81
C ALA A 62 -33.29 -1.33 29.47
N ASP A 63 -32.44 -0.94 28.53
CA ASP A 63 -31.29 -1.70 28.06
C ASP A 63 -30.01 -1.40 28.87
N HIS A 64 -30.09 -0.56 29.90
CA HIS A 64 -28.96 -0.25 30.77
C HIS A 64 -28.38 -1.52 31.41
N GLN A 65 -27.06 -1.69 31.31
CA GLN A 65 -26.31 -2.84 31.83
C GLN A 65 -26.75 -4.18 31.22
N SER A 66 -27.08 -4.15 29.92
CA SER A 66 -27.44 -5.35 29.16
C SER A 66 -26.52 -5.55 27.95
N TYR A 67 -26.66 -6.73 27.33
CA TYR A 67 -26.06 -7.06 26.04
C TYR A 67 -27.17 -7.33 25.04
N LYS A 68 -27.01 -6.82 23.82
CA LYS A 68 -27.86 -7.17 22.67
C LYS A 68 -27.03 -7.84 21.59
N ARG A 69 -27.50 -9.01 21.17
CA ARG A 69 -26.94 -9.73 20.02
C ARG A 69 -27.70 -9.32 18.76
N VAL A 70 -26.97 -8.91 17.72
CA VAL A 70 -27.53 -8.51 16.43
C VAL A 70 -26.91 -9.40 15.34
N PRO A 71 -27.59 -10.50 14.95
CA PRO A 71 -27.06 -11.43 13.95
C PRO A 71 -27.07 -10.83 12.54
N PHE A 72 -26.12 -11.24 11.71
CA PHE A 72 -26.05 -10.93 10.29
C PHE A 72 -25.30 -12.03 9.50
N PRO A 73 -25.66 -12.25 8.22
CA PRO A 73 -24.95 -13.22 7.39
C PRO A 73 -23.63 -12.64 6.87
N VAL A 74 -22.57 -13.45 6.89
CA VAL A 74 -21.31 -13.23 6.20
C VAL A 74 -21.24 -14.17 5.00
N PRO A 75 -21.06 -13.66 3.76
CA PRO A 75 -20.89 -14.49 2.57
C PRO A 75 -19.64 -15.39 2.64
N GLU A 76 -19.61 -16.42 1.80
CA GLU A 76 -18.38 -17.20 1.60
C GLU A 76 -17.30 -16.39 0.88
N GLY A 77 -16.03 -16.72 1.15
CA GLY A 77 -14.87 -16.17 0.43
C GLY A 77 -14.49 -14.73 0.78
N VAL A 78 -14.99 -14.19 1.90
CA VAL A 78 -14.58 -12.86 2.40
C VAL A 78 -13.14 -12.91 2.90
N ASP A 79 -12.31 -11.98 2.41
CA ASP A 79 -10.90 -11.90 2.79
C ASP A 79 -10.68 -10.91 3.96
N ARG A 80 -11.50 -9.85 4.01
CA ARG A 80 -11.49 -8.84 5.08
C ARG A 80 -12.91 -8.34 5.39
N LEU A 81 -13.23 -8.27 6.68
CA LEU A 81 -14.46 -7.69 7.21
C LEU A 81 -14.15 -6.30 7.76
N VAL A 82 -14.90 -5.28 7.33
CA VAL A 82 -14.85 -3.93 7.91
C VAL A 82 -16.19 -3.61 8.52
N VAL A 83 -16.20 -3.13 9.76
CA VAL A 83 -17.42 -2.72 10.48
C VAL A 83 -17.24 -1.31 11.01
N ALA A 84 -18.10 -0.39 10.58
CA ALA A 84 -18.21 0.95 11.15
C ALA A 84 -19.50 1.07 11.95
N PHE A 85 -19.43 1.67 13.14
CA PHE A 85 -20.56 1.72 14.06
C PHE A 85 -20.76 3.11 14.64
N ASP A 86 -22.01 3.58 14.66
CA ASP A 86 -22.35 4.85 15.29
C ASP A 86 -23.72 4.84 15.94
N TYR A 87 -23.94 5.78 16.87
CA TYR A 87 -25.18 5.97 17.61
C TYR A 87 -25.31 7.40 18.14
N ASP A 88 -26.56 7.85 18.31
CA ASP A 88 -26.90 9.16 18.89
C ASP A 88 -27.04 9.12 20.44
N GLY A 89 -27.19 10.27 21.09
CA GLY A 89 -27.40 10.35 22.54
C GLY A 89 -26.12 10.28 23.40
N ARG A 90 -24.94 10.55 22.81
CA ARG A 90 -23.65 10.61 23.53
C ARG A 90 -23.61 11.79 24.52
N GLU A 91 -24.25 12.89 24.16
CA GLU A 91 -24.53 14.07 24.98
C GLU A 91 -25.33 13.71 26.25
N ASP A 92 -26.23 12.73 26.14
CA ASP A 92 -27.01 12.17 27.24
C ASP A 92 -26.29 11.05 28.01
N LYS A 93 -24.98 10.91 27.74
CA LYS A 93 -24.11 9.88 28.29
C LYS A 93 -24.47 8.46 27.85
N THR A 94 -25.20 8.27 26.75
CA THR A 94 -25.38 6.93 26.19
C THR A 94 -24.03 6.35 25.79
N VAL A 95 -23.78 5.10 26.16
CA VAL A 95 -22.58 4.35 25.80
C VAL A 95 -23.02 3.00 25.24
N ILE A 96 -22.54 2.72 24.03
CA ILE A 96 -22.59 1.39 23.40
C ILE A 96 -21.16 0.99 23.10
N ASP A 97 -20.74 -0.15 23.63
CA ASP A 97 -19.48 -0.79 23.27
C ASP A 97 -19.76 -1.89 22.25
N LEU A 98 -18.85 -2.03 21.29
CA LEU A 98 -19.03 -2.87 20.12
C LEU A 98 -18.19 -4.14 20.28
N GLY A 99 -18.86 -5.29 20.29
CA GLY A 99 -18.24 -6.60 20.14
C GLY A 99 -18.68 -7.29 18.87
N ILE A 100 -17.98 -8.35 18.51
CA ILE A 100 -18.31 -9.21 17.38
C ILE A 100 -18.07 -10.68 17.71
N GLU A 101 -18.98 -11.53 17.24
CA GLU A 101 -18.95 -12.98 17.38
C GLU A 101 -19.07 -13.61 15.98
N ASP A 102 -18.31 -14.65 15.73
CA ASP A 102 -18.49 -15.55 14.59
C ASP A 102 -19.17 -16.86 15.04
N MET A 103 -19.28 -17.84 14.14
CA MET A 103 -19.86 -19.16 14.44
C MET A 103 -19.05 -19.98 15.47
N HIS A 104 -17.80 -19.58 15.74
CA HIS A 104 -16.90 -20.21 16.70
C HIS A 104 -16.85 -19.45 18.04
N GLY A 105 -17.50 -18.28 18.11
CA GLY A 105 -17.69 -17.50 19.32
C GLY A 105 -17.09 -16.10 19.24
N PHE A 106 -16.59 -15.61 20.37
CA PHE A 106 -16.14 -14.23 20.52
C PHE A 106 -14.88 -13.93 19.68
N ARG A 107 -14.92 -12.85 18.90
CA ARG A 107 -13.81 -12.37 18.05
C ARG A 107 -13.18 -11.08 18.52
N GLY A 108 -13.80 -10.35 19.45
CA GLY A 108 -13.24 -9.11 19.98
C GLY A 108 -14.30 -8.12 20.41
N ALA A 109 -13.88 -7.14 21.18
CA ALA A 109 -14.71 -6.02 21.57
C ALA A 109 -13.87 -4.78 21.88
N SER A 110 -14.41 -3.61 21.54
CA SER A 110 -13.82 -2.31 21.87
C SER A 110 -14.85 -1.38 22.47
N GLY A 111 -14.38 -0.47 23.33
CA GLY A 111 -15.20 0.66 23.75
C GLY A 111 -15.50 1.63 22.61
N GLY A 112 -16.28 2.66 22.90
CA GLY A 112 -16.64 3.71 21.93
C GLY A 112 -15.48 4.58 21.39
N ASN A 113 -14.22 4.25 21.68
CA ASN A 113 -13.03 4.94 21.17
C ASN A 113 -12.64 4.52 19.75
N LYS A 114 -13.18 3.39 19.25
CA LYS A 114 -12.96 2.93 17.87
C LYS A 114 -14.26 3.10 17.06
N PRO A 115 -14.34 4.05 16.11
CA PRO A 115 -15.55 4.26 15.29
C PRO A 115 -15.75 3.15 14.26
N HIS A 116 -14.70 2.39 13.95
CA HIS A 116 -14.73 1.23 13.08
C HIS A 116 -13.62 0.25 13.46
N PHE A 117 -13.71 -0.97 12.94
CA PHE A 117 -12.65 -1.98 13.03
C PHE A 117 -12.61 -2.84 11.76
N THR A 118 -11.48 -3.52 11.57
CA THR A 118 -11.28 -4.52 10.53
C THR A 118 -10.83 -5.84 11.15
N ILE A 119 -11.22 -6.95 10.51
CA ILE A 119 -10.70 -8.30 10.77
C ILE A 119 -10.32 -8.92 9.42
N ALA A 120 -9.15 -9.53 9.33
CA ALA A 120 -8.67 -10.31 8.20
C ALA A 120 -7.88 -11.52 8.72
N ARG A 121 -7.43 -12.38 7.80
CA ARG A 121 -6.62 -13.57 8.15
C ARG A 121 -5.37 -13.24 8.94
N SER A 122 -4.61 -12.25 8.47
CA SER A 122 -3.26 -11.95 8.94
C SER A 122 -3.21 -10.75 9.90
N ASP A 123 -4.31 -10.02 10.06
CA ASP A 123 -4.39 -8.84 10.90
C ASP A 123 -5.81 -8.52 11.38
N ALA A 124 -5.92 -7.75 12.44
CA ALA A 124 -7.16 -7.12 12.89
C ALA A 124 -6.86 -5.81 13.63
N THR A 125 -7.85 -4.92 13.70
CA THR A 125 -7.77 -3.75 14.58
C THR A 125 -7.53 -4.20 16.02
N PRO A 126 -6.69 -3.51 16.81
CA PRO A 126 -6.48 -3.85 18.22
C PRO A 126 -7.80 -4.01 18.99
N SER A 127 -7.83 -4.97 19.91
CA SER A 127 -9.03 -5.50 20.60
C SER A 127 -9.88 -6.51 19.83
N TYR A 128 -9.51 -6.82 18.58
CA TYR A 128 -10.09 -7.89 17.77
C TYR A 128 -9.04 -8.93 17.42
N LEU A 129 -9.47 -10.17 17.21
CA LEU A 129 -8.63 -11.29 16.85
C LEU A 129 -8.59 -11.43 15.33
N ALA A 130 -7.38 -11.48 14.76
CA ALA A 130 -7.15 -11.87 13.37
C ALA A 130 -7.49 -13.36 13.15
N GLY A 131 -7.80 -13.73 11.92
CA GLY A 131 -8.05 -15.13 11.53
C GLY A 131 -8.95 -15.27 10.30
N PRO A 132 -9.14 -16.50 9.80
CA PRO A 132 -10.01 -16.77 8.66
C PRO A 132 -11.41 -16.20 8.89
N ILE A 133 -12.04 -15.72 7.81
CA ILE A 133 -13.42 -15.25 7.83
C ILE A 133 -14.27 -16.33 7.16
N ASP A 134 -14.87 -17.18 7.99
CA ASP A 134 -15.76 -18.23 7.50
C ASP A 134 -17.15 -17.65 7.20
N GLY A 135 -17.76 -18.12 6.09
CA GLY A 135 -19.15 -17.81 5.79
C GLY A 135 -20.09 -18.37 6.86
N GLY A 136 -21.16 -17.64 7.17
CA GLY A 136 -22.11 -18.06 8.20
C GLY A 136 -22.82 -16.92 8.92
N GLU A 137 -23.47 -17.23 10.05
CA GLU A 137 -24.12 -16.23 10.89
C GLU A 137 -23.10 -15.63 11.87
N TRP A 138 -22.76 -14.37 11.67
CA TRP A 138 -21.99 -13.60 12.64
C TRP A 138 -22.95 -12.73 13.45
N ALA A 139 -22.49 -12.12 14.52
CA ALA A 139 -23.29 -11.17 15.27
C ALA A 139 -22.48 -10.02 15.83
N LEU A 140 -23.06 -8.82 15.82
CA LEU A 140 -22.59 -7.73 16.68
C LEU A 140 -23.09 -7.99 18.10
N ALA A 141 -22.18 -7.94 19.07
CA ALA A 141 -22.47 -8.00 20.48
C ALA A 141 -22.42 -6.58 21.05
N LEU A 142 -23.59 -5.92 21.14
CA LEU A 142 -23.70 -4.56 21.64
C LEU A 142 -23.80 -4.60 23.16
N ALA A 143 -22.75 -4.18 23.86
CA ALA A 143 -22.83 -3.95 25.29
C ALA A 143 -23.37 -2.55 25.54
N ILE A 144 -24.31 -2.39 26.47
CA ILE A 144 -24.89 -1.08 26.83
C ILE A 144 -24.54 -0.75 28.28
N PRO A 145 -23.30 -0.28 28.56
CA PRO A 145 -22.90 0.09 29.91
C PRO A 145 -23.75 1.22 30.51
N ASN A 146 -24.21 2.16 29.67
CA ASN A 146 -24.98 3.31 30.14
C ASN A 146 -26.02 3.78 29.12
N ILE A 147 -27.25 3.94 29.59
CA ILE A 147 -28.32 4.70 28.93
C ILE A 147 -29.33 5.12 30.00
N ARG A 148 -29.72 6.40 30.01
CA ARG A 148 -30.60 6.95 31.06
C ARG A 148 -32.04 6.51 30.85
N GLN A 149 -32.80 6.42 31.95
CA GLN A 149 -34.25 6.21 31.89
C GLN A 149 -34.92 7.32 31.06
N GLY A 150 -35.87 6.94 30.21
CA GLY A 150 -36.58 7.86 29.31
C GLY A 150 -35.81 8.28 28.04
N VAL A 151 -34.52 7.92 27.91
CA VAL A 151 -33.74 8.14 26.69
C VAL A 151 -33.94 6.99 25.73
N THR A 152 -34.04 7.32 24.43
CA THR A 152 -33.96 6.37 23.32
C THR A 152 -32.80 6.79 22.44
N SER A 153 -31.91 5.85 22.13
CA SER A 153 -30.80 6.06 21.21
C SER A 153 -30.92 5.10 20.03
N ARG A 154 -30.67 5.62 18.83
CA ARG A 154 -30.63 4.87 17.58
C ARG A 154 -29.18 4.58 17.25
N TRP A 155 -28.92 3.38 16.76
CA TRP A 155 -27.60 2.96 16.31
C TRP A 155 -27.64 2.46 14.87
N ARG A 156 -26.49 2.53 14.20
CA ARG A 156 -26.26 2.04 12.84
C ARG A 156 -24.90 1.34 12.76
N ALA A 157 -24.87 0.15 12.17
CA ALA A 157 -23.66 -0.51 11.70
C ALA A 157 -23.62 -0.51 10.17
N ARG A 158 -22.46 -0.21 9.60
CA ARG A 158 -22.13 -0.36 8.18
C ARG A 158 -21.07 -1.45 8.07
N ILE A 159 -21.28 -2.41 7.19
CA ILE A 159 -20.44 -3.60 7.07
C ILE A 159 -20.03 -3.76 5.60
N TRP A 160 -18.73 -3.95 5.38
CA TRP A 160 -18.15 -4.28 4.08
C TRP A 160 -17.49 -5.65 4.13
N PHE A 161 -17.70 -6.41 3.07
CA PHE A 161 -17.10 -7.71 2.80
C PHE A 161 -16.12 -7.56 1.64
N LEU A 162 -14.83 -7.46 1.96
CA LEU A 162 -13.80 -7.17 0.97
C LEU A 162 -13.19 -8.48 0.46
N HIS A 163 -12.78 -8.45 -0.82
CA HIS A 163 -12.22 -9.59 -1.54
C HIS A 163 -10.99 -9.16 -2.33
N GLY A 164 -10.07 -10.12 -2.57
CA GLY A 164 -8.95 -9.94 -3.48
C GLY A 164 -8.10 -8.71 -3.14
N ALA A 165 -7.80 -7.89 -4.14
CA ALA A 165 -6.94 -6.71 -4.00
C ALA A 165 -7.44 -5.69 -2.96
N GLU A 166 -8.75 -5.45 -2.88
CA GLU A 166 -9.36 -4.51 -1.93
C GLU A 166 -9.16 -4.96 -0.46
N ALA A 167 -9.01 -6.26 -0.23
CA ALA A 167 -8.89 -6.82 1.12
C ALA A 167 -7.46 -6.85 1.66
N GLN A 168 -6.44 -6.55 0.86
CA GLN A 168 -5.05 -6.78 1.26
C GLN A 168 -4.58 -5.83 2.37
N MET A 169 -5.02 -4.58 2.33
CA MET A 169 -4.62 -3.53 3.26
C MET A 169 -5.81 -2.60 3.55
N PRO A 170 -5.96 -2.11 4.81
CA PRO A 170 -6.85 -0.99 5.07
C PRO A 170 -6.32 0.30 4.38
N PRO A 171 -7.19 1.27 4.07
CA PRO A 171 -6.75 2.58 3.58
C PRO A 171 -5.79 3.24 4.58
N PRO A 172 -4.58 3.67 4.15
CA PRO A 172 -3.59 4.21 5.07
C PRO A 172 -3.92 5.66 5.46
N PRO A 173 -3.46 6.13 6.65
CA PRO A 173 -3.65 7.52 7.07
C PRO A 173 -2.89 8.54 6.20
N THR A 174 -1.96 8.07 5.35
CA THR A 174 -1.20 8.87 4.39
C THR A 174 -1.97 9.21 3.11
N GLU A 175 -3.15 8.61 2.89
CA GLU A 175 -4.02 8.93 1.75
C GLU A 175 -4.42 10.42 1.74
N GLY A 176 -4.43 11.03 0.56
CA GLY A 176 -4.70 12.45 0.36
C GLY A 176 -3.48 13.37 0.53
N ARG A 177 -2.26 12.81 0.55
CA ARG A 177 -1.01 13.57 0.55
C ARG A 177 -0.78 14.30 -0.77
N GLY A 178 -1.26 13.73 -1.89
CA GLY A 178 -1.24 14.33 -3.22
C GLY A 178 -0.01 13.93 -4.07
N PRO A 179 0.14 14.50 -5.27
CA PRO A 179 1.22 14.09 -6.17
C PRO A 179 2.59 14.54 -5.67
N GLY A 180 3.61 13.69 -5.83
CA GLY A 180 4.98 14.03 -5.45
C GLY A 180 5.99 12.91 -5.67
N TRP A 181 7.26 13.23 -5.39
CA TRP A 181 8.37 12.29 -5.34
C TRP A 181 8.59 11.83 -3.90
N TYR A 182 8.20 10.59 -3.63
CA TYR A 182 8.27 9.98 -2.30
C TYR A 182 9.53 9.16 -2.14
N ARG A 183 10.17 9.24 -0.98
CA ARG A 183 11.46 8.59 -0.69
C ARG A 183 11.25 7.46 0.30
N GLY A 184 11.74 6.27 0.00
CA GLY A 184 11.53 5.13 0.87
C GLY A 184 12.45 3.96 0.63
N ASP A 185 12.33 2.98 1.51
CA ASP A 185 13.16 1.78 1.53
C ASP A 185 12.28 0.55 1.30
N LEU A 186 12.59 -0.21 0.25
CA LEU A 186 11.76 -1.31 -0.25
C LEU A 186 12.29 -2.70 0.14
N HIS A 187 13.30 -2.77 1.01
CA HIS A 187 13.83 -4.06 1.46
C HIS A 187 14.36 -3.94 2.88
N MET A 188 13.66 -4.54 3.85
CA MET A 188 14.10 -4.62 5.24
C MET A 188 13.37 -5.72 6.00
N HIS A 189 13.98 -6.17 7.09
CA HIS A 189 13.50 -7.27 7.90
C HIS A 189 13.30 -6.85 9.35
N THR A 190 12.51 -7.63 10.08
CA THR A 190 12.33 -7.48 11.54
C THR A 190 12.54 -8.82 12.23
N GLY A 191 12.29 -8.88 13.54
CA GLY A 191 12.30 -10.13 14.30
C GLY A 191 11.21 -11.13 13.90
N HIS A 192 10.38 -10.81 12.91
CA HIS A 192 9.46 -11.74 12.28
C HIS A 192 10.13 -12.67 11.26
N SER A 193 11.40 -12.41 10.91
CA SER A 193 12.28 -13.35 10.22
C SER A 193 13.63 -13.42 10.93
N ASP A 194 14.63 -12.63 10.53
CA ASP A 194 16.01 -12.78 10.99
C ASP A 194 16.70 -11.48 11.41
N ALA A 195 16.03 -10.33 11.32
CA ALA A 195 16.57 -9.11 11.89
C ALA A 195 16.63 -9.17 13.41
N SER A 196 17.66 -8.56 13.97
CA SER A 196 17.92 -8.57 15.40
C SER A 196 18.32 -7.17 15.89
N CYS A 197 18.14 -6.90 17.18
CA CYS A 197 18.65 -5.70 17.84
C CYS A 197 19.04 -6.00 19.28
N ASP A 198 19.69 -5.06 19.95
CA ASP A 198 20.01 -5.21 21.37
C ASP A 198 18.76 -4.94 22.23
N SER A 199 18.47 -5.87 23.15
CA SER A 199 17.51 -5.67 24.23
C SER A 199 18.01 -4.59 25.21
N ASP A 200 17.15 -4.13 26.12
CA ASP A 200 17.53 -3.20 27.21
C ASP A 200 18.75 -3.65 28.03
N ALA A 201 18.94 -4.96 28.20
CA ALA A 201 20.11 -5.54 28.89
C ALA A 201 21.34 -5.78 27.98
N GLY A 202 21.34 -5.28 26.73
CA GLY A 202 22.44 -5.44 25.78
C GLY A 202 22.60 -6.83 25.15
N ARG A 203 21.56 -7.67 25.16
CA ARG A 203 21.56 -8.99 24.49
C ARG A 203 20.93 -8.89 23.11
N ARG A 204 21.52 -9.59 22.13
CA ARG A 204 20.94 -9.73 20.80
C ARG A 204 19.65 -10.55 20.84
N VAL A 205 18.56 -9.98 20.34
CA VAL A 205 17.22 -10.60 20.28
C VAL A 205 16.57 -10.33 18.92
N PRO A 206 15.58 -11.12 18.48
CA PRO A 206 14.76 -10.77 17.33
C PRO A 206 14.20 -9.36 17.51
N CYS A 207 14.41 -8.49 16.53
CA CYS A 207 14.13 -7.08 16.75
C CYS A 207 12.63 -6.78 16.68
N PRO A 208 12.03 -6.11 17.69
CA PRO A 208 10.65 -5.67 17.56
C PRO A 208 10.48 -4.73 16.36
N LEU A 209 9.49 -5.01 15.51
CA LEU A 209 9.18 -4.24 14.29
C LEU A 209 9.15 -2.72 14.53
N PHE A 210 8.59 -2.29 15.67
CA PHE A 210 8.52 -0.88 16.04
C PHE A 210 9.88 -0.15 15.99
N ARG A 211 10.99 -0.82 16.34
CA ARG A 211 12.34 -0.24 16.28
C ARG A 211 12.76 0.08 14.84
N THR A 212 12.44 -0.80 13.89
CA THR A 212 12.66 -0.58 12.46
C THR A 212 11.84 0.61 11.95
N VAL A 213 10.57 0.70 12.34
CA VAL A 213 9.71 1.83 11.95
C VAL A 213 10.19 3.15 12.57
N GLU A 214 10.68 3.14 13.81
CA GLU A 214 11.32 4.31 14.44
C GLU A 214 12.59 4.75 13.71
N ALA A 215 13.45 3.81 13.32
CA ALA A 215 14.66 4.11 12.56
C ALA A 215 14.32 4.74 11.20
N ALA A 216 13.33 4.19 10.49
CA ALA A 216 12.82 4.75 9.23
C ALA A 216 12.31 6.18 9.38
N LYS A 217 11.49 6.43 10.42
CA LYS A 217 11.02 7.79 10.75
C LYS A 217 12.17 8.73 11.05
N ALA A 218 13.17 8.29 11.82
CA ALA A 218 14.34 9.11 12.17
C ALA A 218 15.18 9.47 10.93
N ARG A 219 15.17 8.60 9.90
CA ARG A 219 15.81 8.84 8.60
C ARG A 219 14.95 9.70 7.65
N GLY A 220 13.73 10.05 8.04
CA GLY A 220 12.84 10.93 7.27
C GLY A 220 12.27 10.29 6.01
N LEU A 221 12.05 8.97 6.03
CA LEU A 221 11.42 8.26 4.91
C LEU A 221 9.92 8.55 4.84
N ASP A 222 9.39 8.64 3.62
CA ASP A 222 7.95 8.77 3.34
C ASP A 222 7.24 7.42 3.33
N PHE A 223 7.96 6.34 2.97
CA PHE A 223 7.44 4.99 3.02
C PHE A 223 8.52 3.95 3.32
N ILE A 224 8.10 2.80 3.84
CA ILE A 224 8.93 1.59 3.95
C ILE A 224 8.14 0.36 3.54
N ALA A 225 8.82 -0.66 3.03
CA ALA A 225 8.27 -2.01 2.89
C ALA A 225 9.01 -2.99 3.79
N VAL A 226 8.29 -3.65 4.70
CA VAL A 226 8.83 -4.70 5.57
C VAL A 226 8.65 -6.05 4.87
N THR A 227 9.74 -6.72 4.52
CA THR A 227 9.77 -7.81 3.53
C THR A 227 10.28 -9.12 4.12
N GLU A 228 9.68 -9.57 5.22
CA GLU A 228 10.13 -10.78 5.92
C GLU A 228 10.25 -12.01 5.02
N HIS A 229 11.25 -12.85 5.29
CA HIS A 229 11.48 -14.10 4.57
C HIS A 229 10.28 -15.06 4.62
N ASN A 230 9.61 -15.24 3.47
CA ASN A 230 8.56 -16.22 3.24
C ASN A 230 7.33 -16.17 4.18
N THR A 231 7.16 -15.11 4.99
CA THR A 231 6.10 -15.03 6.02
C THR A 231 5.42 -13.66 6.08
N SER A 232 4.11 -13.65 6.29
CA SER A 232 3.34 -12.42 6.54
C SER A 232 3.06 -12.19 8.03
N SER A 233 3.79 -12.85 8.94
CA SER A 233 3.54 -12.79 10.39
C SER A 233 3.68 -11.39 10.99
N HIS A 234 4.36 -10.48 10.30
CA HIS A 234 4.52 -9.09 10.70
C HIS A 234 3.27 -8.23 10.43
N ALA A 235 2.34 -8.67 9.57
CA ALA A 235 1.25 -7.83 9.06
C ALA A 235 0.41 -7.19 10.18
N ASN A 236 0.00 -7.97 11.19
CA ASN A 236 -0.77 -7.45 12.31
C ASN A 236 0.00 -6.37 13.10
N ALA A 237 1.28 -6.62 13.39
CA ALA A 237 2.12 -5.68 14.13
C ALA A 237 2.41 -4.40 13.31
N LEU A 238 2.55 -4.54 11.99
CA LEU A 238 2.75 -3.42 11.07
C LEU A 238 1.52 -2.50 11.03
N PHE A 239 0.32 -3.07 10.86
CA PHE A 239 -0.91 -2.28 10.84
C PHE A 239 -1.28 -1.71 12.20
N GLU A 240 -0.95 -2.38 13.30
CA GLU A 240 -1.12 -1.85 14.66
C GLU A 240 -0.43 -0.49 14.83
N VAL A 241 0.75 -0.30 14.22
CA VAL A 241 1.55 0.93 14.39
C VAL A 241 1.31 1.96 13.29
N GLN A 242 0.60 1.64 12.20
CA GLN A 242 0.40 2.54 11.06
C GLN A 242 -0.24 3.88 11.45
N ASP A 243 -1.26 3.87 12.33
CA ASP A 243 -1.92 5.10 12.81
C ASP A 243 -1.01 5.95 13.70
N TYR A 244 -0.01 5.34 14.37
CA TYR A 244 0.97 6.08 15.17
C TYR A 244 2.01 6.77 14.28
N PHE A 245 2.33 6.18 13.13
CA PHE A 245 3.26 6.73 12.13
C PHE A 245 2.49 7.32 10.93
N ASP A 246 1.50 8.16 11.20
CA ASP A 246 0.50 8.69 10.25
C ASP A 246 1.05 9.53 9.07
N ARG A 247 2.34 9.85 9.05
CA ARG A 247 3.02 10.57 7.97
C ARG A 247 3.88 9.68 7.07
N MET A 248 4.05 8.41 7.44
CA MET A 248 4.88 7.45 6.73
C MET A 248 4.03 6.24 6.35
N LEU A 249 4.08 5.83 5.09
CA LEU A 249 3.34 4.67 4.62
C LEU A 249 4.11 3.39 4.99
N LEU A 250 3.43 2.44 5.64
CA LEU A 250 3.98 1.15 6.00
C LEU A 250 3.40 0.07 5.08
N ILE A 251 4.24 -0.50 4.23
CA ILE A 251 3.84 -1.47 3.22
C ILE A 251 4.20 -2.88 3.71
N PRO A 252 3.23 -3.80 3.86
CA PRO A 252 3.54 -5.20 4.08
C PRO A 252 4.13 -5.79 2.80
N GLY A 253 5.24 -6.51 2.93
CA GLY A 253 5.86 -7.24 1.83
C GLY A 253 6.39 -8.58 2.31
N ARG A 254 6.91 -9.38 1.39
CA ARG A 254 7.63 -10.61 1.72
C ARG A 254 8.78 -10.78 0.75
N GLU A 255 9.95 -11.10 1.27
CA GLU A 255 11.01 -11.66 0.46
C GLU A 255 10.74 -13.15 0.26
N ILE A 256 10.41 -13.50 -0.98
CA ILE A 256 10.27 -14.89 -1.40
C ILE A 256 11.67 -15.46 -1.61
N THR A 257 12.19 -16.07 -0.55
CA THR A 257 13.51 -16.70 -0.53
C THR A 257 13.41 -18.13 -1.03
N THR A 258 13.97 -18.37 -2.21
CA THR A 258 13.96 -19.67 -2.89
C THR A 258 15.38 -20.21 -3.03
N PHE A 259 15.54 -21.39 -3.62
CA PHE A 259 16.87 -21.94 -3.92
C PHE A 259 17.52 -21.34 -5.18
N PHE A 260 16.81 -20.54 -5.96
CA PHE A 260 17.22 -20.12 -7.31
C PHE A 260 17.19 -18.60 -7.53
N GLY A 261 16.96 -17.82 -6.49
CA GLY A 261 16.80 -16.37 -6.55
C GLY A 261 15.84 -15.90 -5.47
N HIS A 262 16.02 -14.66 -5.01
CA HIS A 262 15.07 -13.99 -4.14
C HIS A 262 14.27 -12.96 -4.93
N PHE A 263 13.03 -12.71 -4.50
CA PHE A 263 12.23 -11.62 -5.03
C PHE A 263 11.24 -11.13 -3.98
N ASN A 264 11.04 -9.82 -3.91
CA ASN A 264 10.03 -9.22 -3.05
C ASN A 264 8.66 -9.22 -3.72
N VAL A 265 7.64 -9.53 -2.93
CA VAL A 265 6.24 -9.26 -3.25
C VAL A 265 5.73 -8.17 -2.31
N PHE A 266 5.05 -7.16 -2.84
CA PHE A 266 4.64 -5.98 -2.07
C PHE A 266 3.13 -5.80 -2.03
N GLY A 267 2.63 -5.26 -0.91
CA GLY A 267 1.25 -4.81 -0.74
C GLY A 267 0.23 -5.92 -0.54
N ILE A 268 0.67 -7.14 -0.24
CA ILE A 268 -0.21 -8.30 -0.06
C ILE A 268 0.06 -9.01 1.26
N THR A 269 -1.02 -9.40 1.94
CA THR A 269 -0.98 -10.17 3.20
C THR A 269 -1.60 -11.57 3.05
N SER A 270 -2.17 -11.86 1.88
CA SER A 270 -2.69 -13.18 1.51
C SER A 270 -1.59 -14.25 1.51
N PRO A 271 -1.91 -15.49 1.89
CA PRO A 271 -0.97 -16.61 1.78
C PRO A 271 -0.43 -16.77 0.35
N ILE A 272 0.87 -17.04 0.24
CA ILE A 272 1.56 -17.38 -1.01
C ILE A 272 2.33 -18.67 -0.74
N ASP A 273 2.16 -19.67 -1.59
CA ASP A 273 3.04 -20.83 -1.57
C ASP A 273 4.35 -20.43 -2.25
N TYR A 274 5.43 -20.38 -1.47
CA TYR A 274 6.75 -19.92 -1.91
C TYR A 274 7.67 -21.06 -2.36
N ARG A 275 7.22 -22.31 -2.26
CA ARG A 275 8.06 -23.51 -2.39
C ARG A 275 8.37 -23.85 -3.85
N ILE A 276 9.11 -22.98 -4.52
CA ILE A 276 9.59 -23.20 -5.88
C ILE A 276 10.63 -24.33 -5.90
N THR A 277 10.39 -25.31 -6.77
CA THR A 277 11.32 -26.43 -7.03
C THR A 277 11.39 -26.67 -8.54
N ARG A 278 12.50 -27.23 -9.04
CA ARG A 278 12.65 -27.56 -10.46
C ARG A 278 11.56 -28.54 -10.90
N GLY A 279 10.78 -28.14 -11.91
CA GLY A 279 9.65 -28.93 -12.44
C GLY A 279 8.44 -29.03 -11.48
N GLY A 280 8.43 -28.25 -10.40
CA GLY A 280 7.30 -28.16 -9.48
C GLY A 280 6.13 -27.34 -10.05
N PRO A 281 4.94 -27.41 -9.42
CA PRO A 281 3.76 -26.67 -9.87
C PRO A 281 3.79 -25.19 -9.47
N VAL A 282 4.62 -24.82 -8.49
CA VAL A 282 4.82 -23.44 -8.04
C VAL A 282 6.03 -22.87 -8.76
N THR A 283 5.82 -21.82 -9.56
CA THR A 283 6.84 -21.09 -10.31
C THR A 283 6.81 -19.61 -9.95
N PHE A 284 7.86 -18.87 -10.31
CA PHE A 284 7.87 -17.40 -10.23
C PHE A 284 6.62 -16.82 -10.89
N ASP A 285 6.34 -17.22 -12.13
CA ASP A 285 5.21 -16.74 -12.91
C ASP A 285 3.86 -16.94 -12.20
N THR A 286 3.63 -18.11 -11.59
CA THR A 286 2.37 -18.38 -10.86
C THR A 286 2.23 -17.53 -9.60
N ILE A 287 3.35 -17.21 -8.94
CA ILE A 287 3.37 -16.31 -7.79
C ILE A 287 3.14 -14.88 -8.25
N ALA A 288 3.80 -14.45 -9.32
CA ALA A 288 3.65 -13.12 -9.89
C ALA A 288 2.20 -12.85 -10.34
N ASP A 289 1.59 -13.78 -11.09
CA ASP A 289 0.17 -13.69 -11.48
C ASP A 289 -0.73 -13.52 -10.25
N ARG A 290 -0.49 -14.32 -9.20
CA ARG A 290 -1.26 -14.23 -7.96
C ARG A 290 -1.06 -12.89 -7.23
N VAL A 291 0.16 -12.35 -7.22
CA VAL A 291 0.47 -11.06 -6.61
C VAL A 291 -0.23 -9.94 -7.36
N HIS A 292 -0.20 -9.97 -8.69
CA HIS A 292 -0.87 -9.00 -9.56
C HIS A 292 -2.39 -9.04 -9.43
N ASP A 293 -2.99 -10.24 -9.36
CA ASP A 293 -4.43 -10.41 -9.09
C ASP A 293 -4.88 -9.80 -7.75
N LEU A 294 -3.96 -9.74 -6.79
CA LEU A 294 -4.14 -9.13 -5.48
C LEU A 294 -3.73 -7.63 -5.44
N GLY A 295 -3.40 -7.04 -6.59
CA GLY A 295 -3.04 -5.63 -6.71
C GLY A 295 -1.62 -5.28 -6.26
N GLY A 296 -0.81 -6.28 -5.89
CA GLY A 296 0.59 -6.10 -5.53
C GLY A 296 1.53 -6.01 -6.73
N ILE A 297 2.83 -5.88 -6.46
CA ILE A 297 3.90 -5.92 -7.46
C ILE A 297 5.02 -6.87 -7.02
N VAL A 298 5.86 -7.28 -7.98
CA VAL A 298 7.00 -8.18 -7.79
C VAL A 298 8.31 -7.49 -8.19
N SER A 299 9.33 -7.60 -7.34
CA SER A 299 10.70 -7.14 -7.63
C SER A 299 11.71 -8.26 -7.47
N ILE A 300 12.56 -8.48 -8.47
CA ILE A 300 13.71 -9.38 -8.32
C ILE A 300 14.71 -8.77 -7.34
N ASN A 301 15.20 -9.54 -6.37
CA ASN A 301 16.15 -9.03 -5.37
C ASN A 301 17.58 -9.38 -5.78
N HIS A 302 18.50 -8.44 -5.51
CA HIS A 302 19.96 -8.58 -5.57
C HIS A 302 20.53 -9.68 -6.51
N PRO A 303 20.15 -9.72 -7.82
CA PRO A 303 20.42 -10.87 -8.68
C PRO A 303 21.91 -11.08 -8.99
N GLY A 304 22.74 -10.06 -8.73
CA GLY A 304 24.20 -10.10 -8.89
C GLY A 304 24.94 -10.85 -7.77
N LEU A 305 24.26 -11.23 -6.67
CA LEU A 305 24.88 -12.06 -5.63
C LEU A 305 25.22 -13.47 -6.15
N PRO A 306 26.19 -14.17 -5.54
CA PRO A 306 26.37 -15.60 -5.80
C PRO A 306 25.20 -16.41 -5.25
N SER A 307 24.97 -17.59 -5.83
CA SER A 307 24.03 -18.59 -5.30
C SER A 307 24.79 -19.80 -4.73
N GLY A 308 24.11 -20.68 -3.99
CA GLY A 308 24.68 -21.87 -3.36
C GLY A 308 24.98 -21.69 -1.86
N GLU A 309 25.99 -22.40 -1.34
CA GLU A 309 26.32 -22.40 0.11
C GLU A 309 26.71 -21.01 0.63
N ILE A 310 27.32 -20.18 -0.22
CA ILE A 310 27.78 -18.84 0.15
C ILE A 310 26.59 -17.92 0.50
N CYS A 311 25.48 -18.09 -0.20
CA CYS A 311 24.23 -17.36 0.02
C CYS A 311 23.10 -18.17 -0.62
N MET A 312 22.30 -18.85 0.22
CA MET A 312 21.35 -19.85 -0.24
C MET A 312 20.31 -19.25 -1.17
N GLY A 313 20.53 -19.39 -2.48
CA GLY A 313 19.60 -18.93 -3.50
C GLY A 313 19.53 -17.42 -3.67
N CYS A 314 20.51 -16.65 -3.20
CA CYS A 314 20.50 -15.19 -3.35
C CYS A 314 20.67 -14.78 -4.82
N GLY A 315 21.71 -15.30 -5.47
CA GLY A 315 21.93 -15.09 -6.90
C GLY A 315 20.82 -15.64 -7.79
N TRP A 316 20.45 -14.86 -8.81
CA TRP A 316 19.38 -15.25 -9.74
C TRP A 316 19.83 -16.32 -10.72
N THR A 317 19.37 -17.55 -10.49
CA THR A 317 19.63 -18.76 -11.29
C THR A 317 18.35 -19.48 -11.70
N MET A 318 17.20 -18.84 -11.48
CA MET A 318 15.87 -19.39 -11.74
C MET A 318 15.62 -19.55 -13.24
N ASP A 319 15.11 -20.71 -13.61
CA ASP A 319 14.78 -21.07 -14.99
C ASP A 319 13.29 -20.86 -15.29
N GLY A 320 12.98 -20.71 -16.59
CA GLY A 320 11.59 -20.62 -17.05
C GLY A 320 10.81 -19.39 -16.57
N VAL A 321 11.51 -18.30 -16.27
CA VAL A 321 10.93 -17.04 -15.79
C VAL A 321 10.44 -16.21 -16.98
N ASP A 322 9.18 -15.79 -16.92
CA ASP A 322 8.67 -14.71 -17.77
C ASP A 322 9.01 -13.35 -17.11
N TYR A 323 10.06 -12.71 -17.61
CA TYR A 323 10.50 -11.41 -17.09
C TYR A 323 9.49 -10.27 -17.32
N ALA A 324 8.49 -10.45 -18.20
CA ALA A 324 7.41 -9.47 -18.34
C ALA A 324 6.53 -9.39 -17.08
N LYS A 325 6.63 -10.37 -16.17
CA LYS A 325 5.90 -10.41 -14.90
C LYS A 325 6.68 -9.81 -13.72
N ALA A 326 7.93 -9.41 -13.93
CA ALA A 326 8.67 -8.64 -12.93
C ALA A 326 8.42 -7.15 -13.16
N ASP A 327 7.76 -6.47 -12.21
CA ASP A 327 7.52 -5.02 -12.30
C ASP A 327 8.82 -4.23 -12.07
N ALA A 328 9.74 -4.80 -11.27
CA ALA A 328 10.92 -4.11 -10.80
C ALA A 328 12.10 -5.04 -10.52
N ILE A 329 13.24 -4.43 -10.24
CA ILE A 329 14.47 -5.10 -9.84
C ILE A 329 15.21 -4.26 -8.80
N GLU A 330 15.68 -4.92 -7.74
CA GLU A 330 16.61 -4.34 -6.79
C GLU A 330 18.00 -4.25 -7.43
N LEU A 331 18.32 -3.05 -7.91
CA LEU A 331 19.55 -2.77 -8.62
C LEU A 331 20.72 -2.49 -7.67
N VAL A 332 20.42 -1.90 -6.51
CA VAL A 332 21.38 -1.57 -5.46
C VAL A 332 20.83 -2.07 -4.13
N ASN A 333 21.54 -3.00 -3.50
CA ASN A 333 21.16 -3.60 -2.23
C ASN A 333 22.23 -3.27 -1.17
N GLY A 334 21.83 -2.63 -0.08
CA GLY A 334 22.73 -2.11 0.94
C GLY A 334 23.56 -3.21 1.62
N ALA A 335 22.90 -4.27 2.10
CA ALA A 335 23.55 -5.43 2.73
C ALA A 335 24.53 -6.14 1.79
N SER A 336 24.20 -6.27 0.51
CA SER A 336 25.05 -6.85 -0.53
C SER A 336 26.33 -6.03 -0.70
N LEU A 337 26.22 -4.71 -0.86
CA LEU A 337 27.38 -3.81 -0.96
C LEU A 337 28.25 -3.88 0.30
N ALA A 338 27.62 -3.88 1.47
CA ALA A 338 28.30 -3.95 2.75
C ALA A 338 29.04 -5.29 2.99
N SER A 339 28.67 -6.34 2.25
CA SER A 339 29.23 -7.69 2.34
C SER A 339 30.22 -8.01 1.20
N ALA A 340 30.41 -7.08 0.26
CA ALA A 340 31.27 -7.22 -0.90
C ALA A 340 32.33 -6.08 -0.95
N ASP A 341 32.53 -5.48 -2.13
CA ASP A 341 33.51 -4.43 -2.42
C ASP A 341 32.99 -3.00 -2.17
N ARG A 342 31.76 -2.86 -1.64
CA ARG A 342 31.12 -1.58 -1.31
C ARG A 342 30.91 -0.65 -2.51
N ASP A 343 30.84 -1.22 -3.70
CA ASP A 343 30.62 -0.48 -4.95
C ASP A 343 29.35 -0.99 -5.65
N ALA A 344 28.42 -0.09 -5.96
CA ALA A 344 27.17 -0.40 -6.66
C ALA A 344 27.41 -0.94 -8.08
N GLU A 345 28.60 -0.70 -8.64
CA GLU A 345 29.04 -1.22 -9.95
C GLU A 345 30.13 -2.29 -9.79
N GLY A 346 30.30 -2.79 -8.58
CA GLY A 346 31.28 -3.80 -8.22
C GLY A 346 30.85 -5.22 -8.55
N ILE A 347 31.49 -6.18 -7.88
CA ILE A 347 31.36 -7.62 -8.18
C ILE A 347 29.96 -8.21 -7.96
N VAL A 348 29.11 -7.55 -7.17
CA VAL A 348 27.73 -7.98 -6.86
C VAL A 348 26.68 -7.11 -7.57
N SER A 349 27.10 -6.30 -8.53
CA SER A 349 26.19 -5.38 -9.22
C SER A 349 25.09 -6.10 -9.99
N ALA A 350 23.86 -5.63 -9.83
CA ALA A 350 22.71 -6.08 -10.62
C ALA A 350 22.56 -5.29 -11.94
N ILE A 351 23.39 -4.28 -12.19
CA ILE A 351 23.33 -3.42 -13.38
C ILE A 351 23.47 -4.19 -14.69
N PRO A 352 24.42 -5.12 -14.85
CA PRO A 352 24.52 -5.91 -16.08
C PRO A 352 23.27 -6.75 -16.33
N PHE A 353 22.69 -7.33 -15.26
CA PHE A 353 21.45 -8.11 -15.36
C PHE A 353 20.30 -7.22 -15.85
N TRP A 354 20.07 -6.09 -15.18
CA TRP A 354 18.99 -5.17 -15.53
C TRP A 354 19.13 -4.63 -16.96
N THR A 355 20.33 -4.16 -17.34
CA THR A 355 20.56 -3.60 -18.68
C THR A 355 20.43 -4.64 -19.80
N GLN A 356 20.78 -5.91 -19.54
CA GLN A 356 20.50 -6.99 -20.47
C GLN A 356 18.99 -7.21 -20.64
N ARG A 357 18.23 -7.25 -19.54
CA ARG A 357 16.77 -7.41 -19.61
C ARG A 357 16.08 -6.25 -20.32
N LEU A 358 16.54 -5.01 -20.10
CA LEU A 358 16.07 -3.87 -20.88
C LEU A 358 16.36 -4.05 -22.38
N SER A 359 17.55 -4.53 -22.73
CA SER A 359 17.94 -4.78 -24.13
C SER A 359 17.13 -5.92 -24.77
N ASP A 360 16.68 -6.88 -23.96
CA ASP A 360 15.76 -7.95 -24.36
C ASP A 360 14.31 -7.45 -24.58
N GLY A 361 14.03 -6.18 -24.31
CA GLY A 361 12.72 -5.54 -24.50
C GLY A 361 11.81 -5.54 -23.26
N TYR A 362 12.30 -6.01 -22.11
CA TYR A 362 11.53 -5.97 -20.86
C TYR A 362 11.62 -4.60 -20.21
N THR A 363 10.58 -4.24 -19.45
CA THR A 363 10.55 -3.03 -18.62
C THR A 363 10.53 -3.43 -17.16
N MET A 364 11.57 -3.06 -16.42
CA MET A 364 11.66 -3.25 -14.96
C MET A 364 12.20 -1.98 -14.33
N ALA A 365 11.47 -1.43 -13.37
CA ALA A 365 11.93 -0.26 -12.63
C ALA A 365 13.11 -0.60 -11.72
N PRO A 366 14.16 0.24 -11.66
CA PRO A 366 15.26 0.07 -10.74
C PRO A 366 14.83 0.51 -9.34
N LEU A 367 15.06 -0.36 -8.35
CA LEU A 367 14.82 -0.12 -6.94
C LEU A 367 16.11 -0.28 -6.15
N GLY A 368 16.20 0.47 -5.05
CA GLY A 368 17.20 0.31 -4.01
C GLY A 368 16.55 -0.02 -2.68
N GLY A 369 17.15 -0.93 -1.94
CA GLY A 369 16.72 -1.31 -0.59
C GLY A 369 17.91 -1.55 0.33
N SER A 370 17.75 -1.26 1.62
CA SER A 370 18.84 -1.43 2.59
C SER A 370 19.13 -2.89 2.90
N ASP A 371 18.09 -3.72 2.81
CA ASP A 371 18.09 -5.10 3.29
C ASP A 371 18.55 -5.14 4.76
N ASN A 372 17.95 -4.23 5.53
CA ASN A 372 18.29 -3.99 6.92
C ASN A 372 17.88 -5.18 7.80
N HIS A 373 18.83 -5.64 8.60
CA HIS A 373 18.65 -6.69 9.61
C HIS A 373 18.98 -6.20 11.05
N ASP A 374 19.19 -4.90 11.19
CA ASP A 374 19.51 -4.24 12.45
C ASP A 374 19.15 -2.76 12.36
N PRO A 375 18.07 -2.29 13.02
CA PRO A 375 17.66 -0.90 12.92
C PRO A 375 18.68 0.09 13.51
N ASP A 376 19.60 -0.38 14.36
CA ASP A 376 20.68 0.43 14.92
C ASP A 376 21.96 0.36 14.04
N GLY A 377 21.89 -0.37 12.92
CA GLY A 377 22.97 -0.49 11.94
C GLY A 377 23.26 0.82 11.20
N GLU A 378 24.54 1.02 10.85
CA GLU A 378 25.03 2.24 10.20
C GLU A 378 25.61 1.98 8.80
N GLY A 379 25.78 3.07 8.04
CA GLY A 379 26.35 3.04 6.69
C GLY A 379 25.47 2.28 5.71
N LEU A 380 26.07 1.42 4.88
CA LEU A 380 25.38 0.69 3.81
C LEU A 380 24.33 -0.32 4.30
N ARG A 381 24.30 -0.66 5.59
CA ARG A 381 23.24 -1.51 6.16
C ARG A 381 22.17 -0.71 6.90
N ALA A 382 22.29 0.62 6.97
CA ALA A 382 21.33 1.45 7.67
C ALA A 382 20.00 1.48 6.92
N VAL A 383 18.90 1.54 7.68
CA VAL A 383 17.56 1.79 7.12
C VAL A 383 17.60 3.00 6.18
N GLY A 384 17.08 2.83 4.97
CA GLY A 384 17.08 3.83 3.91
C GLY A 384 18.38 3.96 3.11
N THR A 385 19.35 3.06 3.27
CA THR A 385 20.61 3.11 2.51
C THR A 385 20.87 1.81 1.74
N PRO A 386 20.73 1.81 0.41
CA PRO A 386 20.18 2.87 -0.45
C PRO A 386 18.67 3.08 -0.23
N LEU A 387 18.14 4.16 -0.82
CA LEU A 387 16.69 4.38 -0.90
C LEU A 387 16.23 4.51 -2.35
N THR A 388 14.94 4.26 -2.55
CA THR A 388 14.23 4.49 -3.80
C THR A 388 13.40 5.77 -3.69
N VAL A 389 13.37 6.55 -4.77
CA VAL A 389 12.49 7.71 -4.90
C VAL A 389 11.51 7.42 -6.03
N ILE A 390 10.21 7.58 -5.77
CA ILE A 390 9.11 7.21 -6.67
C ILE A 390 8.20 8.41 -6.88
N GLU A 391 7.93 8.76 -8.14
CA GLU A 391 6.86 9.71 -8.45
C GLU A 391 5.51 8.99 -8.37
N ALA A 392 4.58 9.53 -7.59
CA ALA A 392 3.24 8.98 -7.47
C ALA A 392 2.19 10.06 -7.29
N ALA A 393 0.95 9.74 -7.66
CA ALA A 393 -0.19 10.64 -7.53
C ALA A 393 -0.64 10.86 -6.07
N ASP A 394 -0.26 9.98 -5.16
CA ASP A 394 -0.55 10.03 -3.72
C ASP A 394 0.42 9.14 -2.93
N LEU A 395 0.44 9.27 -1.60
CA LEU A 395 1.22 8.41 -0.70
C LEU A 395 0.39 7.19 -0.26
N THR A 396 0.07 6.32 -1.22
CA THR A 396 -0.63 5.04 -0.98
C THR A 396 0.11 3.90 -1.70
N PRO A 397 -0.06 2.63 -1.27
CA PRO A 397 0.60 1.50 -1.92
C PRO A 397 0.29 1.45 -3.42
N GLN A 398 -0.98 1.61 -3.79
CA GLN A 398 -1.43 1.54 -5.17
C GLN A 398 -0.84 2.66 -6.03
N ALA A 399 -0.74 3.88 -5.51
CA ALA A 399 -0.13 5.00 -6.23
C ALA A 399 1.39 4.81 -6.40
N LEU A 400 2.10 4.33 -5.37
CA LEU A 400 3.53 4.02 -5.48
C LEU A 400 3.79 2.85 -6.44
N PHE A 401 2.97 1.79 -6.39
CA PHE A 401 3.10 0.65 -7.31
C PHE A 401 2.83 1.06 -8.76
N GLN A 402 1.88 1.97 -8.99
CA GLN A 402 1.67 2.53 -10.32
C GLN A 402 2.89 3.32 -10.79
N GLY A 403 3.48 4.17 -9.94
CA GLY A 403 4.72 4.89 -10.26
C GLY A 403 5.88 3.95 -10.60
N ILE A 404 6.00 2.83 -9.88
CA ILE A 404 6.98 1.77 -10.18
C ILE A 404 6.71 1.16 -11.56
N ARG A 405 5.48 0.74 -11.86
CA ARG A 405 5.13 0.14 -13.17
C ARG A 405 5.35 1.09 -14.34
N GLU A 406 5.08 2.39 -14.14
CA GLU A 406 5.35 3.45 -15.11
C GLU A 406 6.84 3.80 -15.21
N GLY A 407 7.68 3.18 -14.38
CA GLY A 407 9.11 3.39 -14.38
C GLY A 407 9.54 4.75 -13.84
N ARG A 408 8.66 5.44 -13.11
CA ARG A 408 8.90 6.75 -12.51
C ARG A 408 9.62 6.61 -11.17
N SER A 409 10.81 6.00 -11.21
CA SER A 409 11.66 5.80 -10.04
C SER A 409 13.14 6.07 -10.34
N PHE A 410 13.87 6.41 -9.28
CA PHE A 410 15.33 6.42 -9.28
C PHE A 410 15.87 5.99 -7.91
N ILE A 411 17.12 5.56 -7.91
CA ILE A 411 17.82 5.09 -6.72
C ILE A 411 18.78 6.17 -6.25
N VAL A 412 18.84 6.39 -4.95
CA VAL A 412 19.90 7.15 -4.28
C VAL A 412 20.77 6.17 -3.51
N VAL A 413 22.04 6.06 -3.91
CA VAL A 413 22.98 5.05 -3.38
C VAL A 413 23.36 5.35 -1.93
N ASP A 414 23.65 6.62 -1.64
CA ASP A 414 23.94 7.11 -0.29
C ASP A 414 23.13 8.40 -0.04
N PRO A 415 22.03 8.31 0.75
CA PRO A 415 21.18 9.46 1.01
C PRO A 415 21.79 10.48 1.98
N SER A 416 22.94 10.18 2.60
CA SER A 416 23.61 11.11 3.54
C SER A 416 24.33 12.27 2.85
N ILE A 417 24.58 12.17 1.55
CA ILE A 417 25.46 13.09 0.82
C ILE A 417 24.77 14.42 0.49
N ALA A 418 23.55 14.38 -0.04
CA ALA A 418 22.75 15.56 -0.40
C ALA A 418 21.32 15.15 -0.84
N PRO A 419 20.35 16.08 -0.85
CA PRO A 419 19.13 15.85 -1.59
C PRO A 419 19.46 15.65 -3.08
N LEU A 420 18.99 14.53 -3.62
CA LEU A 420 19.15 14.13 -5.01
C LEU A 420 17.77 14.04 -5.66
N HIS A 421 17.67 14.58 -6.89
CA HIS A 421 16.55 14.44 -7.82
C HIS A 421 17.09 13.99 -9.17
N VAL A 422 16.43 13.03 -9.80
CA VAL A 422 16.83 12.47 -11.10
C VAL A 422 15.59 12.22 -11.95
N ASP A 423 15.52 12.92 -13.06
CA ASP A 423 14.61 12.63 -14.18
C ASP A 423 15.29 13.09 -15.49
N PHE A 424 14.73 12.71 -16.63
CA PHE A 424 15.11 13.28 -17.92
C PHE A 424 14.02 13.05 -18.97
N VAL A 425 14.06 13.87 -20.02
CA VAL A 425 13.18 13.76 -21.17
C VAL A 425 14.00 13.53 -22.44
N ALA A 426 13.66 12.47 -23.16
CA ALA A 426 14.15 12.22 -24.52
C ALA A 426 13.23 12.90 -25.54
N VAL A 427 13.80 13.57 -26.54
CA VAL A 427 13.08 14.33 -27.57
C VAL A 427 13.64 14.01 -28.94
N ALA A 428 12.77 13.58 -29.86
CA ALA A 428 13.10 13.39 -31.28
C ALA A 428 11.84 13.53 -32.13
N ASP A 429 11.96 14.05 -33.35
CA ASP A 429 10.84 14.25 -34.29
C ASP A 429 9.62 14.99 -33.69
N GLY A 430 9.86 15.89 -32.73
CA GLY A 430 8.80 16.62 -32.01
C GLY A 430 8.02 15.78 -30.99
N GLN A 431 8.36 14.50 -30.84
CA GLN A 431 7.85 13.63 -29.77
C GLN A 431 8.73 13.71 -28.54
N THR A 432 8.14 13.43 -27.38
CA THR A 432 8.83 13.42 -26.09
C THR A 432 8.49 12.16 -25.29
N ALA A 433 9.46 11.65 -24.55
CA ALA A 433 9.26 10.60 -23.56
C ALA A 433 10.05 10.93 -22.29
N GLN A 434 9.39 10.88 -21.15
CA GLN A 434 10.04 11.05 -19.84
C GLN A 434 10.63 9.71 -19.37
N MET A 435 11.55 9.74 -18.39
CA MET A 435 12.10 8.54 -17.74
C MET A 435 11.00 7.52 -17.42
N GLY A 436 11.20 6.24 -17.78
CA GLY A 436 10.19 5.18 -17.67
C GLY A 436 9.28 5.02 -18.90
N GLY A 437 9.19 6.05 -19.75
CA GLY A 437 8.39 6.05 -20.96
C GLY A 437 9.08 5.45 -22.19
N ALA A 438 8.40 5.55 -23.34
CA ALA A 438 8.89 5.08 -24.64
C ALA A 438 8.82 6.18 -25.71
N LEU A 439 9.82 6.24 -26.58
CA LEU A 439 9.94 7.18 -27.70
C LEU A 439 10.11 6.40 -29.00
N ARG A 440 9.33 6.74 -30.04
CA ARG A 440 9.52 6.22 -31.40
C ARG A 440 9.92 7.37 -32.32
N SER A 441 10.93 7.17 -33.16
CA SER A 441 11.46 8.23 -34.02
C SER A 441 12.05 7.67 -35.31
N THR A 442 12.10 8.49 -36.36
CA THR A 442 12.83 8.21 -37.61
C THR A 442 14.13 9.00 -37.71
N ASN A 443 14.33 9.94 -36.80
CA ASN A 443 15.58 10.68 -36.62
C ASN A 443 16.50 9.90 -35.66
N PRO A 444 17.71 9.51 -36.10
CA PRO A 444 18.66 8.79 -35.27
C PRO A 444 19.30 9.66 -34.18
N THR A 445 19.22 10.99 -34.32
CA THR A 445 19.65 11.93 -33.28
C THR A 445 18.52 12.21 -32.30
N VAL A 446 18.75 11.88 -31.04
CA VAL A 446 17.82 12.12 -29.93
C VAL A 446 18.43 13.12 -28.97
N ARG A 447 17.63 14.11 -28.58
CA ARG A 447 18.02 15.08 -27.56
C ARG A 447 17.61 14.60 -26.17
N LEU A 448 18.56 14.54 -25.25
CA LEU A 448 18.36 14.15 -23.86
C LEU A 448 18.43 15.40 -22.97
N ASN A 449 17.34 15.70 -22.28
CA ASN A 449 17.22 16.86 -21.39
C ASN A 449 17.10 16.37 -19.94
N PRO A 450 18.19 16.37 -19.16
CA PRO A 450 18.15 15.96 -17.75
C PRO A 450 17.49 17.03 -16.87
N ASP A 451 16.71 16.58 -15.90
CA ASP A 451 16.26 17.36 -14.75
C ASP A 451 16.88 16.75 -13.48
N VAL A 452 17.98 17.33 -13.02
CA VAL A 452 18.83 16.73 -11.98
C VAL A 452 19.18 17.76 -10.92
N THR A 453 18.96 17.39 -9.66
CA THR A 453 19.54 18.07 -8.50
C THR A 453 20.57 17.14 -7.87
N ALA A 454 21.82 17.62 -7.73
CA ALA A 454 22.93 16.86 -7.15
C ALA A 454 24.00 17.81 -6.56
N PRO A 455 24.97 17.32 -5.77
CA PRO A 455 26.08 18.12 -5.28
C PRO A 455 26.83 18.86 -6.39
N ALA A 456 27.35 20.05 -6.11
CA ALA A 456 28.17 20.80 -7.04
C ALA A 456 29.39 19.97 -7.50
N GLY A 457 29.72 20.08 -8.79
CA GLY A 457 30.79 19.28 -9.42
C GLY A 457 30.39 17.86 -9.79
N SER A 458 29.14 17.46 -9.55
CA SER A 458 28.61 16.18 -10.06
C SER A 458 28.54 16.17 -11.59
N VAL A 459 28.52 14.96 -12.14
CA VAL A 459 28.49 14.69 -13.57
C VAL A 459 27.30 13.80 -13.89
N ILE A 460 26.58 14.13 -14.95
CA ILE A 460 25.45 13.36 -15.49
C ILE A 460 25.98 12.51 -16.64
N GLN A 461 25.83 11.20 -16.54
CA GLN A 461 26.27 10.26 -17.56
C GLN A 461 25.07 9.51 -18.13
N PHE A 462 24.91 9.54 -19.46
CA PHE A 462 23.89 8.77 -20.16
C PHE A 462 24.47 7.47 -20.70
N TYR A 463 23.71 6.40 -20.58
CA TYR A 463 24.11 5.05 -20.93
C TYR A 463 23.09 4.40 -21.85
N ARG A 464 23.57 3.63 -22.83
CA ARG A 464 22.80 2.63 -23.56
C ARG A 464 23.33 1.26 -23.16
N GLY A 465 22.53 0.48 -22.43
CA GLY A 465 23.05 -0.69 -21.72
C GLY A 465 24.22 -0.30 -20.81
N GLU A 466 25.38 -0.93 -20.95
CA GLU A 466 26.58 -0.54 -20.18
C GLU A 466 27.48 0.49 -20.89
N GLN A 467 27.16 0.83 -22.14
CA GLN A 467 27.94 1.80 -22.91
C GLN A 467 27.55 3.23 -22.53
N ARG A 468 28.50 4.01 -22.01
CA ARG A 468 28.32 5.45 -21.86
C ARG A 468 28.27 6.12 -23.23
N ILE A 469 27.17 6.81 -23.53
CA ILE A 469 26.93 7.47 -24.83
C ILE A 469 27.10 8.99 -24.77
N ALA A 470 26.91 9.59 -23.60
CA ALA A 470 27.11 11.02 -23.38
C ALA A 470 27.44 11.34 -21.92
N GLU A 471 28.00 12.52 -21.71
CA GLU A 471 28.34 13.06 -20.40
C GLU A 471 28.14 14.58 -20.39
N LEU A 472 27.57 15.10 -19.29
CA LEU A 472 27.38 16.52 -19.03
C LEU A 472 27.86 16.85 -17.62
N ALA A 473 28.53 18.00 -17.46
CA ALA A 473 28.67 18.59 -16.14
C ALA A 473 27.28 19.00 -15.61
N LEU A 474 27.03 18.87 -14.30
CA LEU A 474 25.74 19.29 -13.71
C LEU A 474 25.39 20.76 -14.04
N ALA A 475 26.40 21.64 -14.11
CA ALA A 475 26.22 23.05 -14.47
C ALA A 475 25.73 23.27 -15.91
N ASP A 476 25.82 22.25 -16.76
CA ASP A 476 25.37 22.26 -18.15
C ASP A 476 24.06 21.46 -18.35
N ALA A 477 23.39 21.00 -17.27
CA ALA A 477 22.19 20.18 -17.36
C ALA A 477 21.09 20.83 -18.22
N GLU A 478 20.84 22.13 -18.05
CA GLU A 478 19.84 22.89 -18.83
C GLU A 478 20.13 22.91 -20.34
N LYS A 479 21.39 22.69 -20.75
CA LYS A 479 21.78 22.66 -22.16
C LYS A 479 21.42 21.34 -22.83
N GLY A 480 21.11 20.28 -22.08
CA GLY A 480 20.89 18.93 -22.61
C GLY A 480 22.04 18.42 -23.48
N VAL A 481 21.84 17.27 -24.13
CA VAL A 481 22.82 16.70 -25.07
C VAL A 481 22.13 15.99 -26.22
N ASP A 482 22.65 16.16 -27.43
CA ASP A 482 22.20 15.41 -28.60
C ASP A 482 23.07 14.16 -28.76
N VAL A 483 22.44 12.99 -28.90
CA VAL A 483 23.12 11.71 -29.09
C VAL A 483 22.62 11.06 -30.38
N ASP A 484 23.55 10.58 -31.19
CA ASP A 484 23.23 9.73 -32.34
C ASP A 484 23.18 8.27 -31.88
N LEU A 485 21.97 7.70 -31.88
CA LEU A 485 21.74 6.32 -31.46
C LEU A 485 21.80 5.34 -32.64
N GLY A 486 21.63 5.82 -33.88
CA GLY A 486 21.39 4.99 -35.05
C GLY A 486 20.04 4.27 -35.01
N ALA A 487 19.71 3.53 -36.08
CA ALA A 487 18.50 2.71 -36.15
C ALA A 487 18.53 1.56 -35.13
N GLY A 488 17.37 1.17 -34.60
CA GLY A 488 17.20 0.06 -33.67
C GLY A 488 16.56 0.46 -32.34
N PHE A 489 16.62 -0.46 -31.38
CA PHE A 489 16.06 -0.30 -30.05
C PHE A 489 17.16 0.01 -29.03
N HIS A 490 16.98 1.10 -28.29
CA HIS A 490 17.98 1.70 -27.40
C HIS A 490 17.35 2.06 -26.05
N PRO A 491 17.40 1.18 -25.05
CA PRO A 491 17.13 1.58 -23.68
C PRO A 491 18.22 2.54 -23.23
N VAL A 492 17.85 3.78 -22.92
CA VAL A 492 18.77 4.81 -22.44
C VAL A 492 18.42 5.18 -21.00
N HIS A 493 19.37 5.10 -20.08
CA HIS A 493 19.22 5.56 -18.69
C HIS A 493 20.35 6.52 -18.31
N LEU A 494 20.23 7.11 -17.13
CA LEU A 494 21.24 8.03 -16.61
C LEU A 494 21.83 7.57 -15.27
N ARG A 495 23.08 7.95 -15.02
CA ARG A 495 23.79 7.77 -13.75
C ARG A 495 24.39 9.11 -13.34
N ILE A 496 24.30 9.42 -12.04
CA ILE A 496 24.89 10.63 -11.46
C ILE A 496 26.18 10.25 -10.72
N ARG A 497 27.28 10.93 -11.04
CA ARG A 497 28.58 10.75 -10.41
C ARG A 497 28.94 11.94 -9.56
N SER A 498 29.61 11.70 -8.43
CA SER A 498 30.28 12.75 -7.69
C SER A 498 31.49 13.29 -8.47
N ALA A 499 32.05 14.41 -8.03
CA ALA A 499 33.30 14.95 -8.58
C ALA A 499 34.49 13.96 -8.47
N ALA A 500 34.41 13.00 -7.53
CA ALA A 500 35.40 11.95 -7.35
C ALA A 500 35.10 10.67 -8.17
N GLY A 501 34.01 10.65 -8.95
CA GLY A 501 33.63 9.53 -9.80
C GLY A 501 32.76 8.45 -9.12
N ALA A 502 32.44 8.58 -7.83
CA ALA A 502 31.55 7.66 -7.14
C ALA A 502 30.11 7.77 -7.66
N LEU A 503 29.40 6.64 -7.76
CA LEU A 503 27.98 6.62 -8.13
C LEU A 503 27.11 7.19 -7.01
N LEU A 504 26.28 8.18 -7.33
CA LEU A 504 25.37 8.83 -6.38
C LEU A 504 23.93 8.39 -6.57
N ALA A 505 23.50 8.28 -7.83
CA ALA A 505 22.12 7.92 -8.17
C ALA A 505 22.04 7.26 -9.55
N ILE A 506 20.99 6.45 -9.74
CA ILE A 506 20.68 5.77 -11.01
C ILE A 506 19.20 6.01 -11.33
N GLY A 507 18.91 6.57 -12.50
CA GLY A 507 17.54 6.73 -13.01
C GLY A 507 17.09 5.50 -13.82
N ASN A 508 15.78 5.39 -14.05
CA ASN A 508 15.24 4.39 -14.95
C ASN A 508 15.53 4.72 -16.43
N ALA A 509 15.27 3.77 -17.33
CA ALA A 509 15.46 3.94 -18.76
C ALA A 509 14.26 4.59 -19.46
N VAL A 510 14.52 5.32 -20.55
CA VAL A 510 13.56 5.59 -21.62
C VAL A 510 13.79 4.55 -22.71
N GLN A 511 12.73 3.92 -23.18
CA GLN A 511 12.78 2.94 -24.28
C GLN A 511 12.71 3.67 -25.62
N ILE A 512 13.82 3.76 -26.35
CA ILE A 512 13.90 4.53 -27.59
C ILE A 512 13.99 3.59 -28.79
N GLU A 513 13.00 3.64 -29.68
CA GLU A 513 12.99 2.90 -30.94
C GLU A 513 13.19 3.85 -32.11
N ILE A 514 14.29 3.69 -32.83
CA ILE A 514 14.60 4.44 -34.05
C ILE A 514 14.33 3.55 -35.27
N GLU A 515 13.28 3.88 -36.02
CA GLU A 515 12.94 3.17 -37.24
C GLU A 515 13.96 3.47 -38.35
N ALA A 516 14.36 2.44 -39.10
CA ALA A 516 15.19 2.63 -40.29
C ALA A 516 14.41 3.42 -41.34
N ARG A 517 15.04 4.44 -41.93
CA ARG A 517 14.41 5.19 -43.03
C ARG A 517 14.20 4.25 -44.22
N PRO A 518 13.03 4.29 -44.89
CA PRO A 518 12.74 3.42 -46.03
C PRO A 518 13.79 3.48 -47.15
N ASP A 519 14.51 4.60 -47.27
CA ASP A 519 15.49 4.86 -48.34
C ASP A 519 16.90 4.30 -48.07
N GLU A 520 17.13 3.67 -46.92
CA GLU A 520 18.42 3.02 -46.55
C GLU A 520 18.37 1.48 -46.63
N ALA A 521 17.36 0.90 -47.29
CA ALA A 521 17.45 -0.51 -47.68
C ALA A 521 18.68 -0.69 -48.61
N PRO A 522 19.64 -1.58 -48.27
CA PRO A 522 20.79 -1.78 -49.14
C PRO A 522 20.28 -2.25 -50.50
N LEU A 523 20.59 -1.47 -51.54
CA LEU A 523 20.46 -1.90 -52.92
C LEU A 523 21.28 -3.19 -53.07
N THR A 524 20.61 -4.32 -52.95
CA THR A 524 21.16 -5.64 -53.23
C THR A 524 21.57 -5.63 -54.69
N ARG A 525 22.89 -5.74 -54.93
CA ARG A 525 23.46 -5.92 -56.27
C ARG A 525 23.47 -7.39 -56.65
#